data_AF-K1YWR5-F1
#
_entry.id   AF-K1YWR5-F1
#
_cell.length_a   1.000
_cell.length_b   1.000
_cell.length_c   1.000
_cell.angle_alpha   90.00
_cell.angle_beta   90.00
_cell.angle_gamma   90.00
#
_symmetry.space_group_name_H-M   'P 1'
#
loop_
_entity.id
_entity.type
_entity.pdbx_description
1 polymer ?
#
loop_
_entity_poly.entity_id
_entity_poly.type
_entity_poly.pdbx_seq_one_letter_code
_entity_poly.pdbx_strand_id
1 'polypeptide(L)'
;MVFSIALWAPSWGGMINGLLTLRGAWHKLRTDPVIQFFAAAVTFYGMATFEGPLMSIKSVNALAHGTDWVVGHVHGGALGWNGFMAAGMFYWLVPRLFGTKLYS
;
A
#
# COMPACT_ATOMS: atom_id res chain seq x y z
N MET A 1 -21.25 4.61 -2.21
CA MET A 1 -21.60 3.33 -1.56
C MET A 1 -21.56 2.16 -2.54
N VAL A 2 -22.54 1.93 -3.43
CA VAL A 2 -22.58 0.70 -4.26
C VAL A 2 -21.32 0.49 -5.11
N PHE A 3 -20.92 1.48 -5.90
CA PHE A 3 -19.68 1.39 -6.69
C PHE A 3 -18.41 1.35 -5.84
N SER A 4 -18.43 1.98 -4.66
CA SER A 4 -17.32 1.95 -3.70
C SER A 4 -17.12 0.56 -3.11
N ILE A 5 -18.20 -0.17 -2.82
CA ILE A 5 -18.13 -1.58 -2.40
C ILE A 5 -17.65 -2.45 -3.55
N ALA A 6 -18.16 -2.23 -4.77
CA ALA A 6 -17.71 -2.95 -5.96
C ALA A 6 -16.21 -2.73 -6.25
N LEU A 7 -15.65 -1.57 -5.92
CA LEU A 7 -14.24 -1.24 -6.09
C LEU A 7 -13.30 -2.08 -5.20
N TRP A 8 -13.81 -2.63 -4.11
CA TRP A 8 -13.00 -3.41 -3.17
C TRP A 8 -12.35 -4.63 -3.85
N ALA A 9 -13.13 -5.42 -4.60
CA ALA A 9 -12.63 -6.62 -5.27
C ALA A 9 -11.46 -6.35 -6.25
N PRO A 10 -11.56 -5.43 -7.23
CA PRO A 10 -10.45 -5.14 -8.13
C PRO A 10 -9.25 -4.50 -7.42
N SER A 11 -9.46 -3.69 -6.37
CA SER A 11 -8.36 -3.15 -5.58
C SER A 11 -7.58 -4.25 -4.85
N TRP A 12 -8.27 -5.16 -4.17
CA TRP A 12 -7.62 -6.31 -3.53
C TRP A 12 -6.98 -7.26 -4.54
N GLY A 13 -7.51 -7.36 -5.76
CA GLY A 13 -6.84 -8.06 -6.85
C GLY A 13 -5.41 -7.56 -7.09
N GLY A 14 -5.19 -6.23 -7.05
CA GLY A 14 -3.86 -5.63 -7.11
C GLY A 14 -2.96 -6.01 -5.93
N MET A 15 -3.51 -5.95 -4.71
CA MET A 15 -2.76 -6.34 -3.50
C MET A 15 -2.32 -7.81 -3.55
N ILE A 16 -3.28 -8.70 -3.81
CA ILE A 16 -3.06 -10.14 -3.85
C ILE A 16 -2.04 -10.49 -4.93
N ASN A 17 -2.13 -9.89 -6.11
CA ASN A 17 -1.14 -10.08 -7.17
C ASN A 17 0.28 -9.67 -6.70
N GLY A 18 0.42 -8.50 -6.07
CA GLY A 18 1.70 -8.04 -5.53
C GLY A 18 2.29 -8.97 -4.47
N LEU A 19 1.49 -9.40 -3.49
CA LEU A 19 1.95 -10.28 -2.41
C LEU A 19 2.22 -11.71 -2.90
N LEU A 20 1.38 -12.25 -3.79
CA LEU A 20 1.59 -13.60 -4.33
C LEU A 20 2.78 -13.67 -5.29
N THR A 21 3.19 -12.55 -5.90
CA THR A 21 4.45 -12.48 -6.65
C THR A 21 5.66 -12.79 -5.75
N LEU A 22 5.58 -12.52 -4.44
CA LEU A 22 6.61 -12.87 -3.47
C LEU A 22 6.51 -14.32 -2.95
N ARG A 23 5.55 -15.12 -3.43
CA ARG A 23 5.38 -16.51 -2.98
C ARG A 23 6.66 -17.32 -3.23
N GLY A 24 7.19 -17.93 -2.17
CA GLY A 24 8.48 -18.65 -2.18
C GLY A 24 9.71 -17.76 -1.96
N ALA A 25 9.58 -16.44 -2.14
CA ALA A 25 10.66 -15.46 -1.94
C ALA A 25 10.53 -14.67 -0.63
N TRP A 26 9.59 -15.02 0.26
CA TRP A 26 9.38 -14.33 1.55
C TRP A 26 10.61 -14.25 2.45
N HIS A 27 11.57 -15.17 2.31
CA HIS A 27 12.84 -15.10 3.01
C HIS A 27 13.63 -13.82 2.68
N LYS A 28 13.48 -13.27 1.47
CA LYS A 28 14.12 -12.02 1.05
C LYS A 28 13.63 -10.80 1.82
N LEU A 29 12.45 -10.87 2.42
CA LEU A 29 11.93 -9.81 3.28
C LEU A 29 12.85 -9.57 4.51
N ARG A 30 13.67 -10.54 4.90
CA ARG A 30 14.63 -10.37 6.01
C ARG A 30 15.94 -9.71 5.58
N THR A 31 16.26 -9.72 4.29
CA THR A 31 17.59 -9.35 3.77
C THR A 31 17.57 -8.17 2.81
N ASP A 32 16.46 -7.96 2.09
CA ASP A 32 16.33 -6.95 1.05
C ASP A 32 15.37 -5.83 1.48
N PRO A 33 15.89 -4.63 1.81
CA PRO A 33 15.06 -3.51 2.26
C PRO A 33 14.14 -2.97 1.15
N VAL A 34 14.48 -3.15 -0.13
CA VAL A 34 13.60 -2.75 -1.24
C VAL A 34 12.33 -3.60 -1.22
N ILE A 35 12.48 -4.91 -1.02
CA ILE A 35 11.34 -5.84 -0.91
C ILE A 35 10.53 -5.55 0.36
N GLN A 36 11.17 -5.15 1.46
CA GLN A 36 10.46 -4.70 2.66
C GLN A 36 9.55 -3.50 2.38
N PHE A 37 10.07 -2.47 1.70
CA PHE A 37 9.27 -1.30 1.31
C PHE A 37 8.11 -1.69 0.39
N PHE A 38 8.35 -2.52 -0.62
CA PHE A 38 7.28 -2.95 -1.53
C PHE A 38 6.22 -3.82 -0.85
N ALA A 39 6.61 -4.76 0.00
CA ALA A 39 5.66 -5.60 0.73
C ALA A 39 4.81 -4.76 1.71
N ALA A 40 5.45 -3.88 2.50
CA ALA A 40 4.75 -2.97 3.40
C ALA A 40 3.78 -2.06 2.62
N ALA A 41 4.23 -1.49 1.51
CA ALA A 41 3.41 -0.65 0.65
C ALA A 41 2.13 -1.37 0.21
N VAL A 42 2.27 -2.55 -0.39
CA VAL A 42 1.14 -3.33 -0.90
C VAL A 42 0.18 -3.73 0.23
N THR A 43 0.69 -4.01 1.44
CA THR A 43 -0.15 -4.26 2.62
C THR A 43 -0.95 -3.02 3.03
N PHE A 44 -0.32 -1.84 3.11
CA PHE A 44 -1.03 -0.59 3.43
C PHE A 44 -2.04 -0.21 2.34
N TYR A 45 -1.76 -0.51 1.08
CA TYR A 45 -2.71 -0.37 -0.01
C TYR A 45 -3.95 -1.25 0.20
N GLY A 46 -3.75 -2.52 0.58
CA GLY A 46 -4.85 -3.41 0.95
C GLY A 46 -5.71 -2.89 2.10
N MET A 47 -5.05 -2.33 3.12
CA MET A 47 -5.72 -1.76 4.29
C MET A 47 -6.51 -0.50 3.92
N ALA A 48 -5.92 0.45 3.19
CA ALA A 48 -6.60 1.66 2.75
C ALA A 48 -7.75 1.33 1.78
N THR A 49 -7.55 0.39 0.86
CA THR A 49 -8.61 -0.03 -0.09
C THR A 49 -9.68 -0.93 0.54
N PHE A 50 -9.48 -1.40 1.77
CA PHE A 50 -10.53 -1.98 2.61
C PHE A 50 -11.31 -0.90 3.37
N GLU A 51 -10.59 0.03 3.99
CA GLU A 51 -11.15 1.10 4.81
C GLU A 51 -11.97 2.11 3.98
N GLY A 52 -11.54 2.42 2.77
CA GLY A 52 -12.26 3.35 1.87
C GLY A 52 -13.69 2.89 1.55
N PRO A 53 -13.90 1.65 1.04
CA PRO A 53 -15.22 1.07 0.86
C PRO A 53 -16.03 1.00 2.16
N LEU A 54 -15.40 0.68 3.29
CA LEU A 54 -16.07 0.64 4.60
C LEU A 54 -16.63 2.03 4.99
N MET A 55 -15.81 3.08 4.90
CA MET A 55 -16.22 4.45 5.16
C MET A 55 -17.23 4.98 4.12
N SER A 56 -17.37 4.34 2.96
CA SER A 56 -18.39 4.70 1.97
C SER A 56 -19.81 4.25 2.32
N ILE A 57 -19.95 3.37 3.33
CA ILE A 57 -21.23 2.89 3.86
C ILE A 57 -21.85 4.00 4.71
N LYS A 58 -23.11 4.36 4.45
CA LYS A 58 -23.75 5.52 5.09
C LYS A 58 -23.69 5.50 6.62
N SER A 59 -23.89 4.33 7.25
CA SER A 59 -23.83 4.18 8.71
C SER A 59 -22.42 4.40 9.27
N VAL A 60 -21.38 3.95 8.57
CA VAL A 60 -19.98 4.16 8.97
C VAL A 60 -19.58 5.60 8.71
N ASN A 61 -19.95 6.15 7.56
CA ASN A 61 -19.66 7.54 7.22
C ASN A 61 -20.31 8.52 8.21
N ALA A 62 -21.47 8.19 8.77
CA ALA A 62 -22.11 9.03 9.78
C ALA A 62 -21.24 9.20 11.05
N LEU A 63 -20.31 8.27 11.32
CA LEU A 63 -19.34 8.36 12.41
C LEU A 63 -17.99 8.91 11.94
N ALA A 64 -17.54 8.53 10.74
CA ALA A 64 -16.24 8.91 10.22
C ALA A 64 -16.19 10.36 9.71
N HIS A 65 -17.28 10.87 9.16
CA HIS A 65 -17.30 12.19 8.51
C HIS A 65 -17.07 13.33 9.51
N GLY A 66 -16.17 14.25 9.16
CA GLY A 66 -15.81 15.38 10.02
C GLY A 66 -14.86 15.03 11.17
N THR A 67 -14.30 13.81 11.18
CA THR A 67 -13.33 13.36 12.20
C THR A 67 -11.94 13.12 11.59
N ASP A 68 -10.93 13.02 12.47
CA ASP A 68 -9.56 12.66 12.08
C ASP A 68 -9.42 11.24 11.52
N TRP A 69 -10.47 10.43 11.55
CA TRP A 69 -10.48 9.13 10.88
C TRP A 69 -10.23 9.29 9.37
N VAL A 70 -10.86 10.27 8.72
CA VAL A 70 -10.64 10.52 7.29
C VAL A 70 -9.17 10.89 7.01
N VAL A 71 -8.56 11.67 7.90
CA VAL A 71 -7.15 12.06 7.79
C VAL A 71 -6.24 10.85 8.00
N GLY A 72 -6.54 10.01 8.99
CA GLY A 72 -5.84 8.75 9.26
C GLY A 72 -5.87 7.80 8.05
N HIS A 73 -7.05 7.63 7.46
CA HIS A 73 -7.22 6.85 6.22
C HIS A 73 -6.36 7.38 5.08
N VAL A 74 -6.37 8.70 4.85
CA VAL A 74 -5.56 9.34 3.82
C VAL A 74 -4.08 9.09 4.06
N HIS A 75 -3.59 9.19 5.30
CA HIS A 75 -2.18 8.93 5.61
C HIS A 75 -1.81 7.46 5.49
N GLY A 76 -2.73 6.53 5.80
CA GLY A 76 -2.57 5.10 5.52
C GLY A 76 -2.30 4.83 4.04
N GLY A 77 -3.02 5.51 3.14
CA GLY A 77 -2.76 5.44 1.69
C GLY A 77 -1.56 6.26 1.23
N ALA A 78 -1.38 7.48 1.74
CA ALA A 78 -0.36 8.41 1.26
C ALA A 78 1.05 8.02 1.72
N LEU A 79 1.24 7.75 3.01
CA LEU A 79 2.54 7.36 3.55
C LEU A 79 2.74 5.84 3.43
N GLY A 80 1.73 5.08 3.84
CA GLY A 80 1.80 3.62 3.87
C GLY A 80 1.88 3.00 2.47
N TRP A 81 1.00 3.38 1.54
CA TRP A 81 1.07 2.85 0.17
C TRP A 81 2.02 3.67 -0.73
N ASN A 82 1.67 4.93 -1.03
CA ASN A 82 2.42 5.72 -2.02
C ASN A 82 3.86 5.99 -1.56
N GLY A 83 4.04 6.38 -0.30
CA GLY A 83 5.35 6.69 0.28
C GLY A 83 6.30 5.51 0.25
N PHE A 84 5.88 4.35 0.78
CA PHE A 84 6.73 3.16 0.75
C PHE A 84 6.95 2.60 -0.66
N MET A 85 5.95 2.70 -1.56
CA MET A 85 6.14 2.29 -2.96
C MET A 85 7.17 3.18 -3.66
N ALA A 86 7.07 4.50 -3.50
CA ALA A 86 8.04 5.44 -4.02
C ALA A 86 9.44 5.18 -3.43
N ALA A 87 9.56 4.99 -2.12
CA ALA A 87 10.83 4.68 -1.47
C ALA A 87 11.48 3.41 -2.04
N GLY A 88 10.73 2.30 -2.13
CA GLY A 88 11.21 1.06 -2.74
C GLY A 88 11.68 1.26 -4.19
N MET A 89 10.93 2.01 -5.00
CA MET A 89 11.33 2.34 -6.36
C MET A 89 12.61 3.16 -6.40
N PHE A 90 12.76 4.18 -5.55
CA PHE A 90 13.97 5.00 -5.49
C PHE A 90 15.20 4.16 -5.12
N TYR A 91 15.12 3.36 -4.06
CA TYR A 91 16.23 2.49 -3.64
C TYR A 91 16.61 1.46 -4.71
N TRP A 92 15.65 1.03 -5.53
CA TRP A 92 15.93 0.12 -6.65
C TRP A 92 16.50 0.83 -7.88
N LEU A 93 15.95 2.00 -8.25
CA LEU A 93 16.22 2.67 -9.52
C LEU A 93 17.49 3.54 -9.47
N VAL A 94 17.69 4.30 -8.39
CA VAL A 94 18.80 5.28 -8.29
C VAL A 94 20.16 4.64 -8.55
N PRO A 95 20.56 3.51 -7.92
CA PRO A 95 21.87 2.90 -8.17
C PRO A 95 22.05 2.51 -9.66
N ARG A 96 20.97 2.07 -10.32
CA ARG A 96 20.98 1.67 -11.72
C ARG A 96 21.15 2.85 -12.66
N LEU A 97 20.50 3.98 -12.36
CA LEU A 97 20.63 5.21 -13.15
C LEU A 97 22.03 5.81 -13.06
N PHE A 98 22.63 5.78 -11.87
CA PHE A 98 23.95 6.36 -11.62
C PHE A 98 25.10 5.34 -11.78
N GLY A 99 24.80 4.11 -12.23
CA GLY A 99 25.82 3.07 -12.42
C GLY A 99 26.59 2.70 -11.15
N THR A 100 25.97 2.86 -9.98
CA THR A 100 26.59 2.66 -8.67
C THR A 100 25.84 1.60 -7.86
N LYS A 101 26.34 1.28 -6.66
CA LYS A 101 25.65 0.48 -5.65
C LYS A 101 25.04 1.41 -4.60
N LEU A 102 24.00 0.95 -3.91
CA LEU A 102 23.57 1.63 -2.69
C LEU A 102 24.75 1.70 -1.72
N TYR A 103 24.93 2.87 -1.12
CA TYR A 103 26.02 3.10 -0.19
C TYR A 103 25.81 2.32 1.13
N SER A 104 24.57 2.32 1.62
CA SER A 104 24.11 1.57 2.81
C SER A 104 22.68 1.11 2.62
#